data_AF-A0A382GKE0-F1
#
_entry.id   AF-A0A382GKE0-F1
#
_cell.length_a   1.000
_cell.length_b   1.000
_cell.length_c   1.000
_cell.angle_alpha   90.00
_cell.angle_beta   90.00
_cell.angle_gamma   90.00
#
_symmetry.space_group_name_H-M   'P 1'
#
loop_
_entity.id
_entity.type
_entity.pdbx_description
1 polymer ?
#
loop_
_entity_poly.entity_id
_entity_poly.type
_entity_poly.pdbx_seq_one_letter_code
_entity_poly.pdbx_strand_id
1 'polypeptide(L)'
;MNVSRNYLCLLIFIFPLVFAGSVGAQEFRLRAHHVFWKNQEANTEREIDFGRGVSAKILGKYPILRDERKVRYISQIGTGISAQLGRPELRYFFGILDTDEINAFAAPGGYIFVTRGALKLMRNEAQLAGVLAHELAHVDQKHIVRKLKLQSTDRSVTSGIAQVLGGATLTAKIALERLNDLAFKMLMEEGLS
;
A
#
# COMPACT_ATOMS: atom_id res chain seq x y z
N MET A 1 73.79 36.46 -44.24
CA MET A 1 72.49 37.01 -44.65
C MET A 1 71.50 36.78 -43.51
N ASN A 2 71.03 37.87 -42.87
CA ASN A 2 69.67 38.15 -42.33
C ASN A 2 68.70 36.93 -42.16
N VAL A 3 67.97 36.69 -41.05
CA VAL A 3 67.10 37.57 -40.23
C VAL A 3 66.72 36.91 -38.87
N SER A 4 66.36 37.77 -37.90
CA SER A 4 65.79 37.69 -36.53
C SER A 4 64.95 36.45 -36.09
N ARG A 5 65.14 35.94 -34.87
CA ARG A 5 64.61 36.39 -33.53
C ARG A 5 63.11 36.07 -33.32
N ASN A 6 62.79 35.11 -32.44
CA ASN A 6 61.97 35.29 -31.22
C ASN A 6 61.18 34.02 -30.77
N TYR A 7 61.04 33.90 -29.43
CA TYR A 7 60.10 33.11 -28.59
C TYR A 7 60.34 31.59 -28.52
N LEU A 8 61.00 31.02 -27.50
CA LEU A 8 60.78 30.97 -26.03
C LEU A 8 59.53 30.18 -25.59
N CYS A 9 59.81 29.13 -24.80
CA CYS A 9 58.96 28.30 -23.91
C CYS A 9 58.07 27.20 -24.54
N LEU A 10 58.39 25.91 -24.34
CA LEU A 10 58.08 25.02 -23.19
C LEU A 10 56.60 24.58 -23.14
N LEU A 11 56.33 23.31 -23.48
CA LEU A 11 55.73 22.28 -22.59
C LEU A 11 55.07 21.15 -23.39
N ILE A 12 55.66 19.97 -23.26
CA ILE A 12 55.00 18.67 -23.45
C ILE A 12 54.00 18.54 -22.30
N PHE A 13 52.71 18.35 -22.59
CA PHE A 13 51.75 17.82 -21.62
C PHE A 13 50.85 16.77 -22.27
N ILE A 14 50.82 15.64 -21.59
CA ILE A 14 50.05 14.43 -21.84
C ILE A 14 48.57 14.69 -21.49
N PHE A 15 47.66 14.01 -22.22
CA PHE A 15 46.23 13.75 -21.96
C PHE A 15 45.79 13.89 -20.47
N PRO A 16 44.56 14.37 -20.15
CA PRO A 16 43.37 13.66 -20.61
C PRO A 16 42.13 14.49 -20.98
N LEU A 17 41.33 13.86 -21.84
CA LEU A 17 39.92 14.08 -22.08
C LEU A 17 39.16 14.21 -20.74
N VAL A 18 38.82 15.44 -20.33
CA VAL A 18 37.98 15.70 -19.16
C VAL A 18 36.51 15.52 -19.56
N PHE A 19 36.01 14.30 -19.38
CA PHE A 19 34.58 13.99 -19.34
C PHE A 19 34.08 14.27 -17.92
N ALA A 20 33.84 15.54 -17.58
CA ALA A 20 33.29 15.94 -16.29
C ALA A 20 31.93 16.62 -16.52
N GLY A 21 30.85 15.83 -16.56
CA GLY A 21 29.52 16.40 -16.76
C GLY A 21 28.30 15.52 -16.49
N SER A 22 28.43 14.27 -16.02
CA SER A 22 27.25 13.40 -15.83
C SER A 22 27.24 12.48 -14.61
N VAL A 23 28.38 12.28 -13.93
CA VAL A 23 28.47 11.29 -12.83
C VAL A 23 27.61 11.70 -11.61
N GLY A 24 27.63 12.98 -11.21
CA GLY A 24 26.88 13.43 -10.03
C GLY A 24 25.34 13.42 -10.18
N ALA A 25 24.82 13.73 -11.37
CA ALA A 25 23.39 13.69 -11.63
C ALA A 25 22.86 12.25 -11.77
N GLN A 26 23.66 11.36 -12.35
CA GLN A 26 23.33 9.94 -12.49
C GLN A 26 23.29 9.25 -11.12
N GLU A 27 24.29 9.48 -10.26
CA GLU A 27 24.31 8.91 -8.89
C GLU A 27 23.21 9.47 -8.00
N PHE A 28 22.90 10.78 -8.11
CA PHE A 28 21.76 11.36 -7.40
C PHE A 28 20.44 10.71 -7.82
N ARG A 29 20.22 10.49 -9.13
CA ARG A 29 19.02 9.81 -9.64
C ARG A 29 18.92 8.37 -9.16
N LEU A 30 20.02 7.62 -9.18
CA LEU A 30 20.05 6.23 -8.70
C LEU A 30 19.77 6.14 -7.20
N ARG A 31 20.34 7.05 -6.40
CA ARG A 31 20.10 7.11 -4.95
C ARG A 31 18.68 7.57 -4.63
N ALA A 32 18.16 8.57 -5.31
CA ALA A 32 16.79 9.04 -5.14
C ALA A 32 15.78 7.94 -5.52
N HIS A 33 16.02 7.24 -6.64
CA HIS A 33 15.25 6.07 -7.05
C HIS A 33 15.30 4.97 -5.98
N HIS A 34 16.48 4.55 -5.54
CA HIS A 34 16.65 3.51 -4.52
C HIS A 34 15.98 3.86 -3.18
N VAL A 35 16.13 5.10 -2.71
CA VAL A 35 15.46 5.58 -1.48
C VAL A 35 13.95 5.63 -1.65
N PHE A 36 13.45 6.06 -2.82
CA PHE A 36 12.02 6.10 -3.12
C PHE A 36 11.39 4.70 -3.07
N TRP A 37 11.98 3.72 -3.75
CA TRP A 37 11.47 2.34 -3.74
C TRP A 37 11.56 1.70 -2.36
N LYS A 38 12.68 1.88 -1.66
CA LYS A 38 12.84 1.40 -0.28
C LYS A 38 11.77 1.98 0.65
N ASN A 39 11.46 3.27 0.50
CA ASN A 39 10.40 3.91 1.28
C ASN A 39 9.00 3.40 0.90
N GLN A 40 8.78 3.12 -0.39
CA GLN A 40 7.52 2.56 -0.87
C GLN A 40 7.30 1.13 -0.36
N GLU A 41 8.30 0.27 -0.45
CA GLU A 41 8.29 -1.10 0.10
C GLU A 41 8.04 -1.09 1.61
N ALA A 42 8.78 -0.27 2.37
CA ALA A 42 8.60 -0.16 3.83
C ALA A 42 7.20 0.39 4.22
N ASN A 43 6.60 1.24 3.38
CA ASN A 43 5.24 1.75 3.61
C ASN A 43 4.19 0.67 3.29
N THR A 44 4.41 -0.12 2.24
CA THR A 44 3.55 -1.26 1.89
C THR A 44 3.60 -2.34 2.96
N GLU A 45 4.78 -2.71 3.45
CA GLU A 45 4.93 -3.73 4.50
C GLU A 45 4.16 -3.32 5.77
N ARG A 46 4.31 -2.04 6.16
CA ARG A 46 3.54 -1.44 7.25
C ARG A 46 2.04 -1.47 7.03
N GLU A 47 1.59 -1.17 5.82
CA GLU A 47 0.18 -1.25 5.45
C GLU A 47 -0.35 -2.68 5.55
N ILE A 48 0.45 -3.68 5.14
CA ILE A 48 0.10 -5.10 5.25
C ILE A 48 -0.02 -5.51 6.72
N ASP A 49 0.93 -5.13 7.57
CA ASP A 49 0.89 -5.46 9.00
C ASP A 49 -0.29 -4.79 9.71
N PHE A 50 -0.57 -3.53 9.37
CA PHE A 50 -1.76 -2.85 9.85
C PHE A 50 -3.04 -3.56 9.38
N GLY A 51 -3.08 -3.94 8.10
CA GLY A 51 -4.14 -4.72 7.48
C GLY A 51 -4.42 -6.04 8.19
N ARG A 52 -3.38 -6.78 8.57
CA ARG A 52 -3.47 -8.01 9.37
C ARG A 52 -4.19 -7.75 10.69
N GLY A 53 -3.80 -6.71 11.42
CA GLY A 53 -4.43 -6.33 12.69
C GLY A 53 -5.92 -6.00 12.55
N VAL A 54 -6.27 -5.20 11.53
CA VAL A 54 -7.66 -4.86 11.24
C VAL A 54 -8.46 -6.09 10.82
N SER A 55 -7.91 -6.92 9.93
CA SER A 55 -8.56 -8.17 9.50
C SER A 55 -8.80 -9.13 10.67
N ALA A 56 -7.85 -9.24 11.60
CA ALA A 56 -8.02 -10.06 12.80
C ALA A 56 -9.19 -9.58 13.67
N LYS A 57 -9.40 -8.26 13.80
CA LYS A 57 -10.58 -7.72 14.51
C LYS A 57 -11.89 -8.05 13.79
N ILE A 58 -11.92 -7.95 12.45
CA ILE A 58 -13.09 -8.35 11.65
C ILE A 58 -13.41 -9.83 11.89
N LEU A 59 -12.41 -10.70 11.80
CA LEU A 59 -12.56 -12.15 11.99
C LEU A 59 -12.89 -12.52 13.45
N GLY A 60 -12.49 -11.69 14.41
CA GLY A 60 -12.89 -11.84 15.82
C GLY A 60 -14.37 -11.52 16.06
N LYS A 61 -14.96 -10.60 15.27
CA LYS A 61 -16.38 -10.26 15.33
C LYS A 61 -17.25 -11.18 14.49
N TYR A 62 -16.81 -11.49 13.27
CA TYR A 62 -17.58 -12.27 12.30
C TYR A 62 -16.86 -13.57 11.94
N PRO A 63 -17.48 -14.74 12.15
CA PRO A 63 -16.89 -16.01 11.76
C PRO A 63 -16.77 -16.10 10.23
N ILE A 64 -15.75 -16.81 9.74
CA ILE A 64 -15.62 -17.12 8.31
C ILE A 64 -16.56 -18.25 7.94
N LEU A 65 -17.27 -18.10 6.82
CA LEU A 65 -18.07 -19.14 6.21
C LEU A 65 -17.17 -20.28 5.72
N ARG A 66 -17.40 -21.49 6.27
CA ARG A 66 -16.67 -22.71 5.90
C ARG A 66 -17.24 -23.37 4.64
N ASP A 67 -17.23 -22.65 3.53
CA ASP A 67 -17.62 -23.17 2.22
C ASP A 67 -16.52 -22.89 1.19
N GLU A 68 -15.61 -23.84 1.04
CA GLU A 68 -14.44 -23.70 0.16
C GLU A 68 -14.82 -23.46 -1.29
N ARG A 69 -15.96 -23.97 -1.76
CA ARG A 69 -16.40 -23.77 -3.16
C ARG A 69 -16.79 -22.32 -3.38
N LYS A 70 -17.61 -21.75 -2.49
CA LYS A 70 -18.00 -20.35 -2.58
C LYS A 70 -16.79 -19.42 -2.42
N VAL A 71 -15.93 -19.69 -1.43
CA VAL A 71 -14.72 -18.89 -1.20
C VAL A 71 -13.79 -18.93 -2.41
N ARG A 72 -13.58 -20.11 -3.01
CA ARG A 72 -12.77 -20.25 -4.22
C ARG A 72 -13.34 -19.47 -5.40
N TYR A 73 -14.65 -19.53 -5.60
CA TYR A 73 -15.32 -18.82 -6.68
C TYR A 73 -15.20 -17.29 -6.54
N ILE A 74 -15.46 -16.72 -5.36
CA ILE A 74 -15.25 -15.28 -5.15
C ILE A 74 -13.78 -14.91 -5.33
N SER A 75 -12.85 -15.79 -4.93
CA SER A 75 -11.42 -15.56 -5.07
C SER A 75 -11.01 -15.52 -6.54
N GLN A 76 -11.62 -16.35 -7.40
CA GLN A 76 -11.35 -16.35 -8.85
C GLN A 76 -11.76 -15.02 -9.48
N ILE A 77 -12.99 -14.56 -9.20
CA ILE A 77 -13.51 -13.29 -9.70
C ILE A 77 -12.65 -12.13 -9.19
N GLY A 78 -12.43 -12.09 -7.88
CA GLY A 78 -11.65 -11.04 -7.22
C GLY A 78 -10.20 -10.98 -7.70
N THR A 79 -9.57 -12.14 -7.92
CA THR A 79 -8.20 -12.21 -8.46
C THR A 79 -8.14 -11.64 -9.88
N GLY A 80 -9.11 -11.99 -10.73
CA GLY A 80 -9.20 -11.46 -12.09
C GLY A 80 -9.33 -9.93 -12.13
N ILE A 81 -10.13 -9.35 -11.23
CA ILE A 81 -10.27 -7.89 -11.10
C ILE A 81 -8.97 -7.29 -10.55
N SER A 82 -8.41 -7.88 -9.49
CA SER A 82 -7.21 -7.35 -8.82
C SER A 82 -5.96 -7.32 -9.70
N ALA A 83 -5.89 -8.19 -10.71
CA ALA A 83 -4.80 -8.22 -11.69
C ALA A 83 -4.74 -6.96 -12.58
N GLN A 84 -5.81 -6.16 -12.62
CA GLN A 84 -5.87 -4.90 -13.36
C GLN A 84 -5.52 -3.67 -12.50
N LEU A 85 -5.23 -3.86 -11.21
CA LEU A 85 -4.93 -2.77 -10.28
C LEU A 85 -3.46 -2.35 -10.35
N GLY A 86 -3.17 -1.12 -9.92
CA GLY A 86 -1.84 -0.52 -9.97
C GLY A 86 -0.89 -0.97 -8.84
N ARG A 87 -1.23 -2.05 -8.12
CA ARG A 87 -0.56 -2.48 -6.88
C ARG A 87 -0.10 -3.94 -6.93
N PRO A 88 0.88 -4.29 -7.79
CA PRO A 88 1.38 -5.65 -7.93
C PRO A 88 2.11 -6.16 -6.68
N GLU A 89 2.49 -5.27 -5.76
CA GLU A 89 3.14 -5.61 -4.49
C GLU A 89 2.18 -6.21 -3.46
N LEU A 90 0.86 -6.03 -3.64
CA LEU A 90 -0.15 -6.56 -2.74
C LEU A 90 -0.63 -7.95 -3.16
N ARG A 91 -0.77 -8.83 -2.17
CA ARG A 91 -1.53 -10.08 -2.32
C ARG A 91 -2.93 -9.87 -1.78
N TYR A 92 -3.93 -10.14 -2.63
CA TYR A 92 -5.32 -10.05 -2.24
C TYR A 92 -5.82 -11.37 -1.64
N PHE A 93 -6.58 -11.27 -0.55
CA PHE A 93 -7.22 -12.38 0.13
C PHE A 93 -8.72 -12.14 0.15
N PHE A 94 -9.49 -13.14 -0.27
CA PHE A 94 -10.95 -13.05 -0.33
C PHE A 94 -11.56 -14.01 0.69
N GLY A 95 -12.54 -13.52 1.45
CA GLY A 95 -13.25 -14.31 2.45
C GLY A 95 -14.75 -14.02 2.43
N ILE A 96 -15.52 -15.00 2.89
CA ILE A 96 -16.96 -14.83 3.11
C ILE A 96 -17.20 -14.84 4.62
N LEU A 97 -17.86 -13.81 5.15
CA LEU A 97 -18.24 -13.73 6.55
C LEU A 97 -19.62 -14.38 6.74
N ASP A 98 -19.74 -15.27 7.71
CA ASP A 98 -20.97 -15.98 8.04
C ASP A 98 -21.88 -15.13 8.93
N THR A 99 -22.45 -14.10 8.32
CA THR A 99 -23.46 -13.20 8.92
C THR A 99 -24.54 -12.86 7.90
N ASP A 100 -25.76 -12.66 8.37
CA ASP A 100 -26.90 -12.17 7.57
C ASP A 100 -26.90 -10.64 7.39
N GLU A 101 -25.99 -9.93 8.07
CA GLU A 101 -25.74 -8.53 7.76
C GLU A 101 -25.36 -8.37 6.28
N ILE A 102 -25.85 -7.30 5.66
CA ILE A 102 -25.60 -6.98 4.26
C ILE A 102 -24.43 -6.01 4.28
N ASN A 103 -23.22 -6.53 4.05
CA ASN A 103 -21.99 -5.74 4.10
C ASN A 103 -20.84 -6.32 3.24
N ALA A 104 -19.86 -5.48 2.91
CA ALA A 104 -18.55 -5.87 2.35
C ALA A 104 -17.45 -5.01 3.00
N PHE A 105 -16.22 -5.51 3.07
CA PHE A 105 -15.14 -4.80 3.74
C PHE A 105 -13.84 -4.98 2.99
N ALA A 106 -13.13 -3.87 2.81
CA ALA A 106 -11.79 -3.85 2.23
C ALA A 106 -10.77 -3.35 3.25
N ALA A 107 -10.17 -4.26 4.01
CA ALA A 107 -9.13 -3.87 4.95
C ALA A 107 -7.81 -3.60 4.20
N PRO A 108 -6.97 -2.67 4.71
CA PRO A 108 -5.65 -2.39 4.15
C PRO A 108 -4.81 -3.66 3.97
N GLY A 109 -3.84 -3.64 3.05
CA GLY A 109 -2.98 -4.80 2.81
C GLY A 109 -3.61 -5.93 1.99
N GLY A 110 -4.81 -5.74 1.45
CA GLY A 110 -5.41 -6.63 0.46
C GLY A 110 -6.44 -7.62 0.99
N TYR A 111 -7.00 -7.41 2.19
CA TYR A 111 -8.02 -8.32 2.74
C TYR A 111 -9.43 -7.84 2.35
N ILE A 112 -10.12 -8.63 1.55
CA ILE A 112 -11.47 -8.36 1.07
C ILE A 112 -12.44 -9.39 1.67
N PHE A 113 -13.49 -8.90 2.31
CA PHE A 113 -14.51 -9.73 2.93
C PHE A 113 -15.89 -9.37 2.38
N VAL A 114 -16.69 -10.37 2.06
CA VAL A 114 -18.09 -10.18 1.69
C VAL A 114 -18.97 -10.98 2.66
N THR A 115 -20.05 -10.39 3.13
CA THR A 115 -20.98 -11.08 4.02
C THR A 115 -21.87 -12.06 3.26
N ARG A 116 -22.26 -13.15 3.92
CA ARG A 116 -23.27 -14.09 3.39
C ARG A 116 -24.61 -13.38 3.12
N GLY A 117 -24.99 -12.39 3.94
CA GLY A 117 -26.16 -11.54 3.73
C GLY A 117 -26.10 -10.77 2.40
N ALA A 118 -24.97 -10.12 2.09
CA ALA A 118 -24.78 -9.43 0.82
C ALA A 118 -24.88 -10.39 -0.38
N LEU A 119 -24.23 -11.57 -0.29
CA LEU A 119 -24.29 -12.58 -1.36
C LEU A 119 -25.72 -13.07 -1.65
N LYS A 120 -26.58 -13.17 -0.63
CA LYS A 120 -27.98 -13.58 -0.80
C LYS A 120 -28.81 -12.59 -1.62
N LEU A 121 -28.43 -11.32 -1.65
CA LEU A 121 -29.16 -10.28 -2.40
C LEU A 121 -28.70 -10.17 -3.87
N MET A 122 -27.50 -10.64 -4.17
CA MET A 122 -26.94 -10.61 -5.52
C MET A 122 -27.65 -11.63 -6.41
N ARG A 123 -28.19 -11.16 -7.53
CA ARG A 123 -28.95 -11.99 -8.49
C ARG A 123 -28.08 -12.57 -9.61
N ASN A 124 -26.89 -12.02 -9.79
CA ASN A 124 -25.96 -12.45 -10.83
C ASN A 124 -24.49 -12.15 -10.45
N GLU A 125 -23.57 -12.75 -11.20
CA GLU A 125 -22.12 -12.59 -11.01
C GLU A 125 -21.66 -11.14 -11.22
N ALA A 126 -22.29 -10.38 -12.12
CA ALA A 126 -21.92 -9.00 -12.41
C ALA A 126 -22.10 -8.08 -11.19
N GLN A 127 -23.16 -8.29 -10.39
CA GLN A 127 -23.36 -7.55 -9.14
C GLN A 127 -22.29 -7.88 -8.10
N LEU A 128 -21.89 -9.15 -7.98
CA LEU A 128 -20.78 -9.56 -7.13
C LEU A 128 -19.47 -8.92 -7.59
N ALA A 129 -19.17 -8.99 -8.89
CA ALA A 129 -17.97 -8.38 -9.47
C ALA A 129 -17.93 -6.87 -9.25
N GLY A 130 -19.08 -6.18 -9.37
CA GLY A 130 -19.20 -4.75 -9.11
C GLY A 130 -18.88 -4.39 -7.65
N VAL A 131 -19.42 -5.12 -6.67
CA VAL A 131 -19.11 -4.92 -5.26
C VAL A 131 -17.63 -5.21 -4.98
N LEU A 132 -17.09 -6.31 -5.49
CA LEU A 132 -15.66 -6.63 -5.32
C LEU A 132 -14.75 -5.57 -5.94
N ALA A 133 -15.11 -5.03 -7.11
CA ALA A 133 -14.35 -3.98 -7.78
C ALA A 133 -14.36 -2.67 -6.98
N HIS A 134 -15.52 -2.29 -6.41
CA HIS A 134 -15.65 -1.12 -5.53
C HIS A 134 -14.74 -1.25 -4.32
N GLU A 135 -14.81 -2.38 -3.62
CA GLU A 135 -13.98 -2.65 -2.44
C GLU A 135 -12.48 -2.69 -2.79
N LEU A 136 -12.11 -3.32 -3.90
CA LEU A 136 -10.73 -3.35 -4.38
C LEU A 136 -10.20 -1.94 -4.72
N ALA A 137 -11.03 -1.06 -5.29
CA ALA A 137 -10.66 0.32 -5.57
C ALA A 137 -10.37 1.12 -4.29
N HIS A 138 -11.09 0.87 -3.19
CA HIS A 138 -10.79 1.48 -1.89
C HIS A 138 -9.39 1.09 -1.36
N VAL A 139 -8.98 -0.16 -1.56
CA VAL A 139 -7.62 -0.63 -1.19
C VAL A 139 -6.56 -0.04 -2.13
N ASP A 140 -6.83 -0.04 -3.44
CA ASP A 140 -5.92 0.51 -4.44
C ASP A 140 -5.60 1.98 -4.17
N GLN A 141 -6.63 2.77 -3.84
CA GLN A 141 -6.50 4.20 -3.55
C GLN A 141 -6.05 4.51 -2.12
N LYS A 142 -5.81 3.49 -1.29
CA LYS A 142 -5.43 3.59 0.12
C LYS A 142 -6.42 4.44 0.93
N HIS A 143 -7.71 4.30 0.66
CA HIS A 143 -8.75 5.18 1.20
C HIS A 143 -8.76 5.22 2.73
N ILE A 144 -8.77 4.06 3.39
CA ILE A 144 -8.73 3.94 4.86
C ILE A 144 -7.43 4.53 5.44
N VAL A 145 -6.28 4.20 4.85
CA VAL A 145 -4.98 4.73 5.30
C VAL A 145 -4.94 6.26 5.18
N ARG A 146 -5.54 6.83 4.13
CA ARG A 146 -5.64 8.27 3.93
C ARG A 146 -6.59 8.92 4.93
N LYS A 147 -7.78 8.34 5.16
CA LYS A 147 -8.75 8.84 6.15
C LYS A 147 -8.17 8.86 7.56
N LEU A 148 -7.46 7.80 7.96
CA LEU A 148 -6.77 7.75 9.25
C LEU A 148 -5.70 8.85 9.36
N LYS A 149 -4.91 9.09 8.31
CA LYS A 149 -3.94 10.20 8.29
C LYS A 149 -4.59 11.58 8.39
N LEU A 150 -5.75 11.77 7.76
CA LEU A 150 -6.48 13.05 7.75
C LEU A 150 -7.22 13.33 9.07
N GLN A 151 -7.78 12.32 9.72
CA GLN A 151 -8.43 12.47 11.03
C GLN A 151 -7.44 12.66 12.19
N SER A 152 -6.16 12.41 11.94
CA SER A 152 -5.07 12.58 12.88
C SER A 152 -4.61 14.05 12.96
N THR A 153 -5.51 14.94 13.38
CA THR A 153 -5.22 16.37 13.69
C THR A 153 -4.32 16.51 14.93
N ASP A 154 -4.23 15.46 15.75
CA ASP A 154 -3.36 15.42 16.92
C ASP A 154 -1.92 15.11 16.48
N ARG A 155 -0.97 16.00 16.78
CA ARG A 155 0.45 15.93 16.35
C ARG A 155 1.18 14.67 16.83
N SER A 156 0.58 13.89 17.74
CA SER A 156 1.04 12.57 18.17
C SER A 156 0.68 11.43 17.20
N VAL A 157 -0.37 11.61 16.40
CA VAL A 157 -0.92 10.58 15.49
C VAL A 157 -0.57 10.86 14.03
N THR A 158 -0.19 12.09 13.67
CA THR A 158 0.29 12.43 12.31
C THR A 158 1.59 11.70 11.94
N SER A 159 2.40 11.31 12.94
CA SER A 159 3.54 10.40 12.79
C SER A 159 3.18 8.92 13.00
N GLY A 160 1.91 8.65 13.32
CA GLY A 160 1.38 7.43 13.93
C GLY A 160 1.70 6.17 13.15
N ILE A 161 1.17 5.96 11.95
CA ILE A 161 1.39 4.68 11.25
C ILE A 161 2.89 4.39 11.02
N ALA A 162 3.72 5.41 10.77
CA ALA A 162 5.15 5.23 10.54
C ALA A 162 6.00 5.05 11.81
N GLN A 163 5.66 5.73 12.92
CA GLN A 163 6.37 5.62 14.21
C GLN A 163 5.85 4.46 15.07
N VAL A 164 4.55 4.16 14.99
CA VAL A 164 3.89 3.09 15.73
C VAL A 164 4.32 1.72 15.24
N LEU A 165 4.50 1.55 13.93
CA LEU A 165 4.96 0.28 13.36
C LEU A 165 6.48 0.09 13.44
N GLY A 166 7.24 1.12 13.85
CA GLY A 166 8.71 1.09 13.96
C GLY A 166 9.27 1.05 15.39
N GLY A 167 8.44 1.26 16.42
CA GLY A 167 8.89 1.34 17.82
C GLY A 167 8.29 0.23 18.70
N ALA A 168 9.12 -0.58 19.34
CA ALA A 168 8.70 -1.65 20.27
C ALA A 168 8.25 -1.12 21.66
N THR A 169 7.83 0.14 21.77
CA THR A 169 7.43 0.74 23.05
C THR A 169 5.96 0.45 23.37
N LEU A 170 5.61 0.41 24.66
CA LEU A 170 4.23 0.20 25.11
C LEU A 170 3.28 1.27 24.53
N THR A 171 3.77 2.51 24.41
CA THR A 171 3.05 3.64 23.80
C THR A 171 2.70 3.39 22.34
N ALA A 172 3.64 2.83 21.57
CA ALA A 172 3.40 2.46 20.18
C ALA A 172 2.33 1.36 20.07
N LYS A 173 2.41 0.32 20.90
CA LYS A 173 1.38 -0.74 20.91
C LYS A 173 -0.03 -0.21 21.20
N ILE A 174 -0.18 0.67 22.19
CA ILE A 174 -1.47 1.29 22.53
C ILE A 174 -1.99 2.15 21.37
N ALA A 175 -1.12 2.91 20.72
CA ALA A 175 -1.49 3.71 19.56
C ALA A 175 -1.90 2.83 18.37
N LEU A 176 -1.23 1.69 18.15
CA LEU A 176 -1.59 0.74 17.09
C LEU A 176 -2.98 0.14 17.32
N GLU A 177 -3.27 -0.28 18.55
CA GLU A 177 -4.59 -0.81 18.90
C GLU A 177 -5.70 0.21 18.63
N ARG A 178 -5.49 1.47 19.02
CA ARG A 178 -6.44 2.55 18.74
C ARG A 178 -6.65 2.76 17.23
N LEU A 179 -5.58 2.70 16.44
CA LEU A 179 -5.68 2.83 14.97
C LEU A 179 -6.43 1.64 14.36
N ASN A 180 -6.18 0.41 14.85
CA ASN A 180 -6.92 -0.76 14.42
C ASN A 180 -8.41 -0.64 14.77
N ASP A 181 -8.75 -0.12 15.96
CA ASP A 181 -10.14 0.11 16.39
C ASP A 181 -10.83 1.18 15.53
N LEU A 182 -10.13 2.28 15.22
CA LEU A 182 -10.65 3.34 14.35
C LEU A 182 -10.87 2.83 12.92
N ALA A 183 -9.89 2.10 12.36
CA ALA A 183 -10.03 1.50 11.03
C ALA A 183 -11.17 0.50 10.97
N PHE A 184 -11.28 -0.35 11.99
CA PHE A 184 -12.39 -1.28 12.12
C PHE A 184 -13.73 -0.54 12.15
N LYS A 185 -13.84 0.52 12.96
CA LYS A 185 -15.06 1.33 13.03
C LYS A 185 -15.42 1.99 11.69
N MET A 186 -14.44 2.58 10.99
CA MET A 186 -14.66 3.15 9.66
C MET A 186 -15.18 2.11 8.67
N LEU A 187 -14.58 0.92 8.65
CA LEU A 187 -15.02 -0.17 7.78
C LEU A 187 -16.46 -0.61 8.09
N MET A 188 -16.84 -0.62 9.37
CA MET A 188 -18.20 -0.95 9.77
C MET A 188 -19.23 0.11 9.32
N GLU A 189 -18.83 1.38 9.28
CA GLU A 189 -19.69 2.50 8.85
C GLU A 189 -19.76 2.62 7.31
N GLU A 190 -18.68 2.28 6.59
CA GLU A 190 -18.55 2.48 5.14
C GLU A 190 -18.86 1.26 4.28
N GLY A 191 -19.06 0.07 4.85
CA GLY A 191 -18.90 -1.20 4.14
C GLY A 191 -19.87 -1.53 2.97
N LEU A 192 -20.70 -0.60 2.51
CA LEU A 192 -21.38 -0.68 1.21
C LEU A 192 -21.61 0.71 0.54
N SER A 193 -21.02 1.78 1.09
CA SER A 193 -21.21 3.16 0.62
C SER A 193 -20.30 3.54 -0.55
#